data_AF-M0DKR2-F1
#
_entry.id   AF-M0DKR2-F1
#
_cell.length_a   1.000
_cell.length_b   1.000
_cell.length_c   1.000
_cell.angle_alpha   90.00
_cell.angle_beta   90.00
_cell.angle_gamma   90.00
#
_symmetry.space_group_name_H-M   'P 1'
#
loop_
_entity.id
_entity.type
_entity.pdbx_description
1 polymer ?
#
loop_
_entity_poly.entity_id
_entity_poly.type
_entity_poly.pdbx_seq_one_letter_code
_entity_poly.pdbx_strand_id
1 'polypeptide(L)'
;MLLFGFLVVSLSMYQATVVPQENERVEFRHNQRAVSDMQEVRNGILRTASTGSSVPASVELGTEYPARAMFVNPSPPGGTLSTSPLGSMSFRNITADDTTTAAGDYRDVADFWNETHRYPTKSLAYRPSYHELRNAPTTVYENGVLYNRFDRGNETVILPRTGQTLVSGERISVVTLTGNLSRGGSRALAVDPEVVSQSSRTMSVTNSSTGPLTIVVPTDLSESDWRKLLRDSGEMHGDGDGHVLAVSEGASPGTVELTLEPGVTYQLSASRVRVGSGSEDSEAAYLTGVGGIDAGLRAGEHAAFVVEVRDKYNNPVSVPSTLNSSATDGRIRGPFADEPGRYRFVYEAPEEGGTETINVSYLSDPSSPSFDPERPENVQYTVRVYSDGSSGDGYVEGDGPLSVVEGSGLGKANYGSDSGVQFVLRNDGSTAAEITGVSVDSTTRSSVRQLYETNGGKGDGQYEVYFDVNDDGQNDPEANDGWYEAGDDSGDEYALGSGIESLTSRATLGADEETTVYFYEFQNNGGHGQDVGDHDVTVTVEYEIDGTTYAETFTVTATDPY
;
A
#
# COMPACT_ATOMS: atom_id res chain seq x y z
N MET A 1 10.69 -70.75 -43.68
CA MET A 1 10.74 -70.64 -42.20
C MET A 1 11.84 -69.71 -41.69
N LEU A 2 13.08 -69.74 -42.22
CA LEU A 2 14.16 -68.83 -41.80
C LEU A 2 13.85 -67.33 -41.95
N LEU A 3 13.24 -66.90 -43.06
CA LEU A 3 12.81 -65.51 -43.27
C LEU A 3 11.73 -65.04 -42.28
N PHE A 4 10.81 -65.94 -41.90
CA PHE A 4 9.77 -65.66 -40.91
C PHE A 4 10.34 -65.58 -39.50
N GLY A 5 11.28 -66.48 -39.15
CA GLY A 5 12.01 -66.42 -37.88
C GLY A 5 12.83 -65.13 -37.75
N PHE A 6 13.53 -64.72 -38.80
CA PHE A 6 14.27 -63.45 -38.84
C PHE A 6 13.32 -62.26 -38.68
N LEU A 7 12.20 -62.24 -39.38
CA LEU A 7 11.18 -61.19 -39.25
C LEU A 7 10.65 -61.08 -37.81
N VAL A 8 10.31 -62.20 -37.17
CA VAL A 8 9.83 -62.21 -35.78
C VAL A 8 10.89 -61.70 -34.81
N VAL A 9 12.16 -62.09 -35.00
CA VAL A 9 13.29 -61.60 -34.19
C VAL A 9 13.51 -60.10 -34.40
N SER A 10 13.47 -59.61 -35.65
CA SER A 10 13.58 -58.17 -35.96
C SER A 10 12.42 -57.36 -35.39
N LEU A 11 11.18 -57.87 -35.49
CA LEU A 11 10.00 -57.24 -34.88
C LEU A 11 10.10 -57.20 -33.35
N SER A 12 10.58 -58.28 -32.74
CA SER A 12 10.79 -58.35 -31.29
C SER A 12 11.89 -57.39 -30.83
N MET A 13 12.97 -57.26 -31.61
CA MET A 13 14.05 -56.31 -31.34
C MET A 13 13.57 -54.86 -31.49
N TYR A 14 12.76 -54.56 -32.50
CA TYR A 14 12.12 -53.25 -32.67
C TYR A 14 11.22 -52.91 -31.47
N GLN A 15 10.38 -53.86 -31.03
CA GLN A 15 9.50 -53.71 -29.86
C GLN A 15 10.30 -53.50 -28.56
N ALA A 16 11.47 -54.14 -28.42
CA ALA A 16 12.30 -54.07 -27.20
C ALA A 16 13.21 -52.83 -27.12
N THR A 17 13.45 -52.12 -28.24
CA THR A 17 14.43 -51.03 -28.28
C THR A 17 13.89 -49.74 -28.88
N VAL A 18 13.21 -49.82 -30.02
CA VAL A 18 12.77 -48.63 -30.76
C VAL A 18 11.47 -48.07 -30.20
N VAL A 19 10.50 -48.93 -29.85
CA VAL A 19 9.23 -48.49 -29.25
C VAL A 19 9.46 -47.75 -27.92
N PRO A 20 10.28 -48.26 -26.96
CA PRO A 20 10.65 -47.52 -25.75
C PRO A 20 11.27 -46.15 -26.04
N GLN A 21 12.24 -46.07 -26.97
CA GLN A 21 12.90 -44.80 -27.32
C GLN A 21 11.94 -43.79 -27.95
N GLU A 22 11.00 -44.24 -28.78
CA GLU A 22 9.99 -43.36 -29.35
C GLU A 22 9.00 -42.88 -28.29
N ASN A 23 8.60 -43.75 -27.37
CA ASN A 23 7.72 -43.41 -26.26
C ASN A 23 8.39 -42.45 -25.26
N GLU A 24 9.66 -42.66 -24.95
CA GLU A 24 10.48 -41.73 -24.13
C GLU A 24 10.52 -40.33 -24.77
N ARG A 25 10.66 -40.22 -26.10
CA ARG A 25 10.59 -38.92 -26.79
C ARG A 25 9.23 -38.25 -26.67
N VAL A 26 8.14 -39.02 -26.68
CA VAL A 26 6.78 -38.48 -26.48
C VAL A 26 6.63 -37.95 -25.05
N GLU A 27 7.07 -38.72 -24.07
CA GLU A 27 7.03 -38.34 -22.64
C GLU A 27 7.93 -37.14 -22.35
N PHE A 28 9.11 -37.05 -22.97
CA PHE A 28 9.99 -35.89 -22.84
C PHE A 28 9.34 -34.61 -23.37
N ARG A 29 8.67 -34.67 -24.52
CA ARG A 29 7.93 -33.52 -25.06
C ARG A 29 6.78 -33.13 -24.16
N HIS A 30 6.02 -34.10 -23.64
CA HIS A 30 4.97 -33.82 -22.67
C HIS A 30 5.55 -33.15 -21.41
N ASN A 31 6.67 -33.64 -20.89
CA ASN A 31 7.34 -33.03 -19.74
C ASN A 31 7.73 -31.55 -19.98
N GLN A 32 8.17 -31.21 -21.19
CA GLN A 32 8.45 -29.82 -21.55
C GLN A 32 7.18 -28.96 -21.55
N ARG A 33 6.06 -29.49 -22.06
CA ARG A 33 4.76 -28.79 -22.02
C ARG A 33 4.24 -28.64 -20.60
N ALA A 34 4.24 -29.70 -19.79
CA ALA A 34 3.83 -29.64 -18.39
C ALA A 34 4.63 -28.61 -17.57
N VAL A 35 5.93 -28.43 -17.84
CA VAL A 35 6.72 -27.35 -17.23
C VAL A 35 6.25 -25.96 -17.67
N SER A 36 5.90 -25.79 -18.94
CA SER A 36 5.33 -24.55 -19.48
C SER A 36 3.96 -24.27 -18.86
N ASP A 37 3.08 -25.27 -18.81
CA ASP A 37 1.75 -25.18 -18.20
C ASP A 37 1.85 -24.76 -16.72
N MET A 38 2.80 -25.34 -15.98
CA MET A 38 3.05 -24.95 -14.59
C MET A 38 3.59 -23.52 -14.44
N GLN A 39 4.31 -23.00 -15.44
CA GLN A 39 4.70 -21.59 -15.49
C GLN A 39 3.49 -20.68 -15.74
N GLU A 40 2.54 -21.10 -16.57
CA GLU A 40 1.26 -20.39 -16.74
C GLU A 40 0.44 -20.41 -15.46
N VAL A 41 0.35 -21.54 -14.75
CA VAL A 41 -0.30 -21.63 -13.43
C VAL A 41 0.35 -20.67 -12.43
N ARG A 42 1.68 -20.65 -12.35
CA ARG A 42 2.41 -19.68 -11.51
C ARG A 42 2.01 -18.24 -11.84
N ASN A 43 2.02 -17.88 -13.13
CA ASN A 43 1.67 -16.53 -13.55
C ASN A 43 0.20 -16.19 -13.24
N GLY A 44 -0.70 -17.18 -13.35
CA GLY A 44 -2.10 -17.06 -12.95
C GLY A 44 -2.24 -16.81 -11.45
N ILE A 45 -1.51 -17.55 -10.61
CA ILE A 45 -1.48 -17.34 -9.15
C ILE A 45 -0.99 -15.93 -8.80
N LEU A 46 0.15 -15.51 -9.36
CA LEU A 46 0.73 -14.18 -9.08
C LEU A 46 -0.18 -13.03 -9.55
N ARG A 47 -0.85 -13.19 -10.69
CA ARG A 47 -1.81 -12.19 -11.19
C ARG A 47 -3.10 -12.15 -10.38
N THR A 48 -3.59 -13.31 -9.95
CA THR A 48 -4.77 -13.40 -9.07
C THR A 48 -4.48 -12.71 -7.73
N ALA A 49 -3.27 -12.92 -7.19
CA ALA A 49 -2.82 -12.27 -5.96
C ALA A 49 -2.81 -10.73 -6.05
N SER A 50 -2.38 -10.16 -7.19
CA SER A 50 -2.28 -8.71 -7.36
C SER A 50 -3.57 -8.03 -7.83
N THR A 51 -4.36 -8.70 -8.69
CA THR A 51 -5.54 -8.09 -9.33
C THR A 51 -6.87 -8.54 -8.74
N GLY A 52 -6.88 -9.58 -7.91
CA GLY A 52 -8.10 -10.24 -7.42
C GLY A 52 -8.87 -11.02 -8.50
N SER A 53 -8.50 -10.87 -9.78
CA SER A 53 -9.14 -11.55 -10.90
C SER A 53 -8.47 -12.89 -11.17
N SER A 54 -9.25 -13.97 -11.13
CA SER A 54 -8.74 -15.29 -11.50
C SER A 54 -8.29 -15.31 -12.97
N VAL A 55 -7.13 -15.92 -13.20
CA VAL A 55 -6.67 -16.32 -14.53
C VAL A 55 -6.45 -17.83 -14.56
N PRO A 56 -7.43 -18.59 -15.08
CA PRO A 56 -7.31 -20.03 -15.20
C PRO A 56 -6.19 -20.44 -16.15
N ALA A 57 -5.49 -21.51 -15.82
CA ALA A 57 -4.48 -22.14 -16.65
C ALA A 57 -4.75 -23.64 -16.78
N SER A 58 -4.40 -24.23 -17.92
CA SER A 58 -4.59 -25.66 -18.16
C SER A 58 -3.26 -26.41 -18.00
N VAL A 59 -3.28 -27.54 -17.30
CA VAL A 59 -2.12 -28.43 -17.16
C VAL A 59 -2.41 -29.77 -17.81
N GLU A 60 -1.64 -30.13 -18.84
CA GLU A 60 -1.64 -31.49 -19.39
C GLU A 60 -1.08 -32.46 -18.35
N LEU A 61 -1.94 -33.30 -17.74
CA LEU A 61 -1.47 -34.25 -16.73
C LEU A 61 -0.77 -35.47 -17.35
N GLY A 62 -1.02 -35.76 -18.62
CA GLY A 62 -0.39 -36.87 -19.35
C GLY A 62 -0.55 -36.76 -20.86
N THR A 63 -0.10 -37.81 -21.55
CA THR A 63 -0.03 -37.83 -23.03
C THR A 63 -0.44 -39.19 -23.56
N GLU A 64 -0.77 -39.26 -24.85
CA GLU A 64 -1.04 -40.51 -25.57
C GLU A 64 0.15 -40.90 -26.45
N TYR A 65 0.37 -42.21 -26.62
CA TYR A 65 1.35 -42.72 -27.57
C TYR A 65 0.73 -42.85 -28.97
N PRO A 66 1.48 -42.57 -30.05
CA PRO A 66 1.01 -42.75 -31.42
C PRO A 66 0.56 -44.20 -31.69
N ALA A 67 -0.54 -44.36 -32.43
CA ALA A 67 -1.03 -45.68 -32.83
C ALA A 67 0.00 -46.42 -33.70
N ARG A 68 0.15 -47.72 -33.45
CA ARG A 68 1.10 -48.60 -34.16
C ARG A 68 0.35 -49.79 -34.76
N ALA A 69 0.61 -50.11 -36.03
CA ALA A 69 -0.13 -51.18 -36.74
C ALA A 69 0.27 -52.60 -36.30
N MET A 70 1.54 -52.82 -35.93
CA MET A 70 2.12 -54.15 -35.64
C MET A 70 2.73 -54.28 -34.24
N PHE A 71 2.63 -53.22 -33.42
CA PHE A 71 3.33 -53.10 -32.13
C PHE A 71 2.34 -52.67 -31.04
N VAL A 72 2.66 -53.00 -29.79
CA VAL A 72 1.81 -52.68 -28.64
C VAL A 72 2.44 -51.54 -27.85
N ASN A 73 1.62 -50.53 -27.52
CA ASN A 73 1.99 -49.47 -26.59
C ASN A 73 1.53 -49.83 -25.16
N PRO A 74 2.22 -49.35 -24.12
CA PRO A 74 1.67 -49.36 -22.77
C PRO A 74 0.44 -48.45 -22.68
N SER A 75 -0.23 -48.48 -21.53
CA SER A 75 -1.28 -47.50 -21.21
C SER A 75 -0.76 -46.06 -21.38
N PRO A 76 -1.61 -45.09 -21.76
CA PRO A 76 -1.21 -43.69 -21.79
C PRO A 76 -0.62 -43.26 -20.44
N PRO A 77 0.58 -42.65 -20.40
CA PRO A 77 1.15 -42.16 -19.17
C PRO A 77 0.32 -40.97 -18.64
N GLY A 78 0.22 -40.90 -17.33
CA GLY A 78 -0.42 -39.81 -16.61
C GLY A 78 0.55 -39.05 -15.72
N GLY A 79 -0.04 -38.32 -14.78
CA GLY A 79 0.65 -37.58 -13.74
C GLY A 79 -0.34 -37.08 -12.71
N THR A 80 0.18 -36.54 -11.61
CA THR A 80 -0.61 -36.01 -10.50
C THR A 80 -0.21 -34.56 -10.24
N LEU A 81 -1.21 -33.67 -10.19
CA LEU A 81 -1.07 -32.31 -9.69
C LEU A 81 -1.65 -32.24 -8.27
N SER A 82 -0.85 -31.79 -7.31
CA SER A 82 -1.27 -31.74 -5.91
C SER A 82 -0.64 -30.60 -5.11
N THR A 83 -1.39 -30.10 -4.13
CA THR A 83 -0.89 -29.16 -3.12
C THR A 83 -0.40 -29.90 -1.87
N SER A 84 0.71 -29.43 -1.27
CA SER A 84 1.26 -29.97 -0.02
C SER A 84 1.60 -28.85 0.97
N PRO A 85 1.45 -29.07 2.30
CA PRO A 85 1.94 -28.11 3.30
C PRO A 85 3.44 -27.85 3.11
N LEU A 86 3.84 -26.58 3.13
CA LEU A 86 5.25 -26.18 3.01
C LEU A 86 5.79 -25.63 4.34
N GLY A 87 4.95 -24.92 5.10
CA GLY A 87 5.32 -24.29 6.35
C GLY A 87 4.66 -22.93 6.48
N SER A 88 5.24 -22.06 7.30
CA SER A 88 4.80 -20.66 7.41
C SER A 88 5.95 -19.72 7.10
N MET A 89 5.71 -18.77 6.19
CA MET A 89 6.60 -17.62 6.02
C MET A 89 6.48 -16.74 7.25
N SER A 90 7.60 -16.24 7.79
CA SER A 90 7.54 -15.40 8.98
C SER A 90 8.49 -14.22 8.95
N PHE A 91 8.04 -13.12 9.53
CA PHE A 91 8.82 -11.90 9.70
C PHE A 91 9.28 -11.77 11.14
N ARG A 92 10.54 -11.36 11.33
CA ARG A 92 11.14 -11.14 12.66
C ARG A 92 11.79 -9.76 12.70
N ASN A 93 11.78 -9.14 13.87
CA ASN A 93 12.26 -7.77 14.06
C ASN A 93 11.61 -6.80 13.06
N ILE A 94 10.32 -6.98 12.80
CA ILE A 94 9.53 -6.12 11.93
C ILE A 94 8.82 -5.08 12.78
N THR A 95 8.76 -3.86 12.28
CA THR A 95 7.92 -2.81 12.83
C THR A 95 7.22 -2.16 11.66
N ALA A 96 5.89 -2.00 11.76
CA ALA A 96 5.14 -1.10 10.88
C ALA A 96 5.51 0.33 11.31
N ASP A 97 6.59 0.86 10.72
CA ASP A 97 7.12 2.20 10.98
C ASP A 97 6.90 3.01 9.72
N ASP A 98 5.83 3.79 9.73
CA ASP A 98 5.61 4.78 8.70
C ASP A 98 5.66 6.19 9.29
N THR A 99 6.89 6.65 9.48
CA THR A 99 7.19 8.05 9.81
C THR A 99 7.43 8.91 8.56
N THR A 100 7.22 8.37 7.35
CA THR A 100 7.63 9.00 6.07
C THR A 100 6.51 9.14 5.02
N THR A 101 5.37 8.46 5.18
CA THR A 101 4.15 8.75 4.43
C THR A 101 3.50 9.98 5.07
N ALA A 102 3.13 10.96 4.25
CA ALA A 102 2.61 12.25 4.70
C ALA A 102 1.39 12.15 5.63
N ALA A 103 0.66 11.03 5.56
CA ALA A 103 -0.20 10.53 6.63
C ALA A 103 0.43 9.23 7.12
N GLY A 104 0.99 9.21 8.34
CA GLY A 104 1.59 7.98 8.88
C GLY A 104 0.61 6.82 8.82
N ASP A 105 1.10 5.59 8.60
CA ASP A 105 0.31 4.39 8.82
C ASP A 105 -0.34 4.52 10.20
N TYR A 106 -1.67 4.52 10.19
CA TYR A 106 -2.52 4.88 11.31
C TYR A 106 -2.04 4.17 12.59
N ARG A 107 -1.99 4.88 13.72
CA ARG A 107 -1.43 4.39 14.99
C ARG A 107 -1.83 2.94 15.32
N ASP A 108 -3.07 2.57 15.01
CA ASP A 108 -3.66 1.25 15.28
C ASP A 108 -3.04 0.09 14.45
N VAL A 109 -2.33 0.37 13.35
CA VAL A 109 -1.61 -0.65 12.56
C VAL A 109 -0.45 -1.22 13.38
N ALA A 110 0.25 -0.38 14.16
CA ALA A 110 1.37 -0.82 14.98
C ALA A 110 0.97 -1.81 16.09
N ASP A 111 -0.28 -1.75 16.57
CA ASP A 111 -0.79 -2.61 17.64
C ASP A 111 -0.91 -4.08 17.21
N PHE A 112 -1.19 -4.32 15.92
CA PHE A 112 -1.13 -5.67 15.36
C PHE A 112 0.29 -6.08 14.94
N TRP A 113 1.10 -5.14 14.45
CA TRP A 113 2.35 -5.43 13.73
C TRP A 113 3.64 -5.44 14.56
N ASN A 114 3.54 -5.42 15.89
CA ASN A 114 4.68 -5.41 16.82
C ASN A 114 5.24 -6.82 17.17
N GLU A 115 4.68 -7.88 16.60
CA GLU A 115 5.03 -9.28 16.87
C GLU A 115 5.66 -10.03 15.67
N THR A 116 5.95 -11.32 15.85
CA THR A 116 6.32 -12.22 14.76
C THR A 116 5.08 -12.61 13.95
N HIS A 117 4.97 -12.12 12.71
CA HIS A 117 3.89 -12.48 11.80
C HIS A 117 4.18 -13.79 11.08
N ARG A 118 3.16 -14.65 10.92
CA ARG A 118 3.27 -15.95 10.26
C ARG A 118 2.18 -16.16 9.22
N TYR A 119 2.61 -16.57 8.03
CA TYR A 119 1.77 -16.83 6.87
C TYR A 119 1.91 -18.28 6.41
N PRO A 120 1.01 -19.17 6.85
CA PRO A 120 0.98 -20.56 6.37
C PRO A 120 0.79 -20.61 4.86
N THR A 121 1.62 -21.41 4.21
CA THR A 121 1.62 -21.57 2.76
C THR A 121 1.80 -23.04 2.36
N LYS A 122 1.42 -23.33 1.12
CA LYS A 122 1.54 -24.65 0.49
C LYS A 122 2.42 -24.55 -0.75
N SER A 123 2.98 -25.68 -1.16
CA SER A 123 3.55 -25.85 -2.50
C SER A 123 2.53 -26.50 -3.42
N LEU A 124 2.69 -26.30 -4.73
CA LEU A 124 1.94 -26.98 -5.79
C LEU A 124 2.92 -27.77 -6.64
N ALA A 125 2.70 -29.07 -6.79
CA ALA A 125 3.64 -29.95 -7.49
C ALA A 125 2.93 -30.79 -8.55
N TYR A 126 3.48 -30.79 -9.77
CA TYR A 126 3.18 -31.76 -10.82
C TYR A 126 4.21 -32.88 -10.80
N ARG A 127 3.75 -34.11 -10.58
CA ARG A 127 4.57 -35.33 -10.60
C ARG A 127 4.13 -36.24 -11.75
N PRO A 128 4.95 -36.41 -12.80
CA PRO A 128 4.62 -37.33 -13.89
C PRO A 128 4.74 -38.80 -13.45
N SER A 129 3.96 -39.66 -14.10
CA SER A 129 4.03 -41.13 -13.97
C SER A 129 4.31 -41.77 -15.34
N TYR A 130 5.41 -41.36 -15.96
CA TYR A 130 5.88 -41.86 -17.25
C TYR A 130 6.35 -43.32 -17.18
N HIS A 131 6.29 -44.02 -18.31
CA HIS A 131 6.72 -45.41 -18.42
C HIS A 131 8.19 -45.54 -18.84
N GLU A 132 8.66 -44.68 -19.76
CA GLU A 132 9.98 -44.84 -20.40
C GLU A 132 10.97 -43.74 -20.01
N LEU A 133 10.50 -42.49 -19.83
CA LEU A 133 11.30 -41.36 -19.39
C LEU A 133 11.68 -41.51 -17.92
N ARG A 134 12.88 -42.03 -17.70
CA ARG A 134 13.45 -42.21 -16.37
C ARG A 134 13.89 -40.88 -15.79
N ASN A 135 13.74 -40.74 -14.46
CA ASN A 135 14.16 -39.55 -13.71
C ASN A 135 13.51 -38.24 -14.21
N ALA A 136 12.27 -38.31 -14.70
CA ALA A 136 11.51 -37.11 -14.97
C ALA A 136 11.35 -36.29 -13.68
N PRO A 137 11.51 -34.95 -13.74
CA PRO A 137 11.44 -34.13 -12.55
C PRO A 137 10.01 -34.03 -12.02
N THR A 138 9.89 -33.77 -10.73
CA THR A 138 8.69 -33.13 -10.18
C THR A 138 8.82 -31.63 -10.40
N THR A 139 7.85 -30.99 -11.05
CA THR A 139 7.84 -29.53 -11.22
C THR A 139 7.06 -28.91 -10.08
N VAL A 140 7.71 -28.05 -9.31
CA VAL A 140 7.17 -27.50 -8.05
C VAL A 140 7.12 -25.98 -8.12
N TYR A 141 5.98 -25.43 -7.71
CA TYR A 141 5.79 -24.02 -7.40
C TYR A 141 5.73 -23.83 -5.87
N GLU A 142 6.56 -22.93 -5.35
CA GLU A 142 6.48 -22.44 -3.97
C GLU A 142 7.08 -21.03 -3.86
N ASN A 143 6.51 -20.19 -2.98
CA ASN A 143 6.99 -18.82 -2.67
C ASN A 143 7.35 -17.98 -3.91
N GLY A 144 6.58 -18.07 -4.99
CA GLY A 144 6.84 -17.33 -6.22
C GLY A 144 7.91 -17.93 -7.13
N VAL A 145 8.54 -19.05 -6.79
CA VAL A 145 9.55 -19.75 -7.60
C VAL A 145 8.97 -21.01 -8.21
N LEU A 146 9.25 -21.26 -9.49
CA LEU A 146 9.01 -22.53 -10.15
C LEU A 146 10.36 -23.24 -10.35
N TYR A 147 10.47 -24.51 -9.97
CA TYR A 147 11.68 -25.30 -10.19
C TYR A 147 11.37 -26.76 -10.54
N ASN A 148 12.37 -27.44 -11.10
CA ASN A 148 12.34 -28.88 -11.33
C ASN A 148 13.17 -29.59 -10.27
N ARG A 149 12.56 -30.52 -9.54
CA ARG A 149 13.22 -31.38 -8.56
C ARG A 149 13.47 -32.77 -9.15
N PHE A 150 14.72 -33.20 -9.12
CA PHE A 150 15.17 -34.51 -9.57
C PHE A 150 15.61 -35.32 -8.37
N ASP A 151 14.85 -36.37 -8.05
CA ASP A 151 15.21 -37.30 -6.98
C ASP A 151 16.01 -38.47 -7.58
N ARG A 152 17.33 -38.51 -7.32
CA ARG A 152 18.25 -39.54 -7.81
C ARG A 152 18.86 -40.33 -6.65
N GLY A 153 18.17 -41.40 -6.23
CA GLY A 153 18.62 -42.21 -5.10
C GLY A 153 18.57 -41.40 -3.80
N ASN A 154 19.73 -41.09 -3.21
CA ASN A 154 19.84 -40.27 -2.00
C ASN A 154 20.18 -38.80 -2.29
N GLU A 155 20.28 -38.40 -3.57
CA GLU A 155 20.62 -37.04 -3.98
C GLU A 155 19.39 -36.37 -4.60
N THR A 156 19.08 -35.16 -4.15
CA THR A 156 18.04 -34.31 -4.73
C THR A 156 18.72 -33.15 -5.44
N VAL A 157 18.49 -33.02 -6.74
CA VAL A 157 18.98 -31.88 -7.55
C VAL A 157 17.80 -30.99 -7.89
N ILE A 158 17.87 -29.72 -7.52
CA ILE A 158 16.85 -28.73 -7.84
C ILE A 158 17.38 -27.77 -8.91
N LEU A 159 16.57 -27.49 -9.92
CA LEU A 159 16.87 -26.55 -11.00
C LEU A 159 15.77 -25.50 -11.12
N PRO A 160 15.99 -24.26 -10.64
CA PRO A 160 15.07 -23.16 -10.84
C PRO A 160 14.75 -22.93 -12.32
N ARG A 161 13.48 -22.66 -12.60
CA ARG A 161 12.93 -22.35 -13.92
C ARG A 161 12.52 -20.89 -14.04
N THR A 162 12.27 -20.24 -12.91
CA THR A 162 11.95 -18.80 -12.81
C THR A 162 12.81 -18.17 -11.72
N GLY A 163 12.87 -16.82 -11.72
CA GLY A 163 13.35 -16.06 -10.56
C GLY A 163 12.37 -16.10 -9.38
N GLN A 164 12.83 -15.54 -8.26
CA GLN A 164 12.01 -15.28 -7.07
C GLN A 164 11.24 -13.94 -7.24
N THR A 165 10.14 -13.78 -6.51
CA THR A 165 9.31 -12.55 -6.55
C THR A 165 8.98 -12.02 -5.16
N LEU A 166 9.64 -12.56 -4.12
CA LEU A 166 9.42 -12.20 -2.74
C LEU A 166 10.01 -10.83 -2.42
N VAL A 167 11.21 -10.54 -2.92
CA VAL A 167 11.91 -9.26 -2.73
C VAL A 167 12.19 -8.63 -4.09
N SER A 168 11.92 -7.34 -4.22
CA SER A 168 12.28 -6.51 -5.37
C SER A 168 12.61 -5.09 -4.94
N GLY A 169 13.90 -4.78 -4.79
CA GLY A 169 14.38 -3.54 -4.18
C GLY A 169 13.80 -3.39 -2.77
N GLU A 170 13.07 -2.30 -2.55
CA GLU A 170 12.39 -2.01 -1.28
C GLU A 170 11.02 -2.71 -1.15
N ARG A 171 10.55 -3.42 -2.17
CA ARG A 171 9.23 -4.09 -2.14
C ARG A 171 9.35 -5.53 -1.66
N ILE A 172 8.53 -5.90 -0.68
CA ILE A 172 8.33 -7.28 -0.22
C ILE A 172 6.93 -7.75 -0.63
N SER A 173 6.85 -8.77 -1.48
CA SER A 173 5.58 -9.30 -2.03
C SER A 173 5.34 -10.74 -1.59
N VAL A 174 4.52 -10.90 -0.55
CA VAL A 174 4.16 -12.21 -0.01
C VAL A 174 2.94 -12.78 -0.73
N VAL A 175 3.13 -13.91 -1.42
CA VAL A 175 2.03 -14.66 -2.05
C VAL A 175 1.95 -16.04 -1.42
N THR A 176 0.94 -16.24 -0.55
CA THR A 176 0.71 -17.54 0.08
C THR A 176 -0.31 -18.39 -0.66
N LEU A 177 -0.06 -19.69 -0.71
CA LEU A 177 -0.95 -20.66 -1.33
C LEU A 177 -1.75 -21.42 -0.28
N THR A 178 -3.06 -21.56 -0.52
CA THR A 178 -3.96 -22.41 0.27
C THR A 178 -4.81 -23.30 -0.65
N GLY A 179 -5.74 -24.05 -0.06
CA GLY A 179 -6.59 -25.00 -0.76
C GLY A 179 -6.02 -26.41 -0.82
N ASN A 180 -6.85 -27.33 -1.28
CA ASN A 180 -6.55 -28.75 -1.40
C ASN A 180 -6.81 -29.17 -2.84
N LEU A 181 -5.72 -29.40 -3.57
CA LEU A 181 -5.74 -30.01 -4.88
C LEU A 181 -5.03 -31.36 -4.80
N SER A 182 -5.67 -32.38 -5.36
CA SER A 182 -5.04 -33.67 -5.66
C SER A 182 -5.82 -34.31 -6.79
N ARG A 183 -5.24 -34.27 -7.99
CA ARG A 183 -5.86 -34.75 -9.23
C ARG A 183 -4.82 -35.48 -10.05
N GLY A 184 -5.11 -36.75 -10.33
CA GLY A 184 -4.31 -37.59 -11.20
C GLY A 184 -5.05 -37.93 -12.48
N GLY A 185 -4.32 -38.09 -13.58
CA GLY A 185 -4.92 -38.51 -14.85
C GLY A 185 -3.97 -38.34 -16.03
N SER A 186 -4.50 -38.60 -17.23
CA SER A 186 -3.81 -38.42 -18.51
C SER A 186 -4.39 -37.30 -19.36
N ARG A 187 -5.38 -36.57 -18.84
CA ARG A 187 -6.07 -35.46 -19.53
C ARG A 187 -5.61 -34.11 -18.96
N ALA A 188 -5.91 -33.05 -19.70
CA ALA A 188 -5.76 -31.70 -19.21
C ALA A 188 -6.66 -31.43 -17.98
N LEU A 189 -6.11 -30.69 -17.02
CA LEU A 189 -6.81 -30.20 -15.83
C LEU A 189 -6.77 -28.67 -15.84
N ALA A 190 -7.95 -28.05 -15.77
CA ALA A 190 -8.05 -26.62 -15.50
C ALA A 190 -7.70 -26.35 -14.03
N VAL A 191 -6.74 -25.45 -13.82
CA VAL A 191 -6.37 -24.89 -12.53
C VAL A 191 -6.85 -23.46 -12.51
N ASP A 192 -7.73 -23.16 -11.56
CA ASP A 192 -8.39 -21.87 -11.42
C ASP A 192 -8.00 -21.29 -10.05
N PRO A 193 -7.00 -20.40 -9.99
CA PRO A 193 -6.60 -19.76 -8.74
C PRO A 193 -7.67 -18.77 -8.27
N GLU A 194 -8.10 -18.89 -7.03
CA GLU A 194 -9.10 -17.99 -6.43
C GLU A 194 -8.44 -17.08 -5.39
N VAL A 195 -8.79 -15.80 -5.38
CA VAL A 195 -8.31 -14.89 -4.34
C VAL A 195 -9.07 -15.12 -3.04
N VAL A 196 -8.33 -15.31 -1.93
CA VAL A 196 -8.88 -15.39 -0.57
C VAL A 196 -8.65 -14.07 0.16
N SER A 197 -7.48 -13.47 -0.09
CA SER A 197 -7.09 -12.16 0.39
C SER A 197 -6.26 -11.49 -0.70
N GLN A 198 -6.80 -10.42 -1.29
CA GLN A 198 -6.19 -9.69 -2.40
C GLN A 198 -5.25 -8.62 -1.87
N SER A 199 -4.02 -8.57 -2.37
CA SER A 199 -3.06 -7.51 -2.07
C SER A 199 -3.55 -6.15 -2.61
N SER A 200 -4.31 -5.43 -1.80
CA SER A 200 -4.91 -4.13 -2.13
C SER A 200 -4.39 -2.99 -1.25
N ARG A 201 -3.57 -3.34 -0.27
CA ARG A 201 -2.89 -2.42 0.64
C ARG A 201 -1.42 -2.78 0.69
N THR A 202 -0.61 -1.74 0.79
CA THR A 202 0.82 -1.84 1.10
C THR A 202 1.01 -1.23 2.48
N MET A 203 1.98 -1.73 3.23
CA MET A 203 2.36 -1.21 4.54
C MET A 203 3.86 -0.93 4.54
N SER A 204 4.24 0.21 5.10
CA SER A 204 5.64 0.56 5.30
C SER A 204 6.18 -0.19 6.52
N VAL A 205 7.29 -0.92 6.36
CA VAL A 205 7.90 -1.70 7.43
C VAL A 205 9.40 -1.49 7.49
N THR A 206 9.95 -1.44 8.70
CA THR A 206 11.39 -1.34 8.92
C THR A 206 11.86 -2.35 9.96
N ASN A 207 13.16 -2.38 10.19
CA ASN A 207 13.75 -3.19 11.25
C ASN A 207 13.45 -2.60 12.64
N SER A 208 13.09 -3.45 13.60
CA SER A 208 12.92 -3.02 14.98
C SER A 208 14.26 -2.65 15.62
N SER A 209 14.20 -2.05 16.82
CA SER A 209 15.39 -1.74 17.63
C SER A 209 16.16 -2.99 18.12
N THR A 210 15.59 -4.19 17.99
CA THR A 210 16.17 -5.44 18.48
C THR A 210 17.07 -6.16 17.48
N GLY A 211 17.09 -5.74 16.21
CA GLY A 211 17.96 -6.31 15.19
C GLY A 211 17.47 -6.06 13.76
N PRO A 212 18.19 -6.56 12.74
CA PRO A 212 17.76 -6.44 11.35
C PRO A 212 16.44 -7.18 11.12
N LEU A 213 15.62 -6.65 10.21
CA LEU A 213 14.42 -7.32 9.70
C LEU A 213 14.83 -8.62 9.00
N THR A 214 14.26 -9.75 9.42
CA THR A 214 14.51 -11.04 8.76
C THR A 214 13.23 -11.70 8.28
N ILE A 215 13.33 -12.29 7.08
CA ILE A 215 12.25 -13.07 6.46
C ILE A 215 12.67 -14.54 6.48
N VAL A 216 11.91 -15.37 7.21
CA VAL A 216 12.08 -16.82 7.20
C VAL A 216 11.13 -17.40 6.16
N VAL A 217 11.69 -18.04 5.14
CA VAL A 217 10.98 -18.59 3.99
C VAL A 217 10.95 -20.12 4.11
N PRO A 218 9.76 -20.76 4.24
CA PRO A 218 9.64 -22.22 4.22
C PRO A 218 9.85 -22.72 2.77
N THR A 219 10.81 -23.59 2.52
CA THR A 219 11.28 -23.89 1.16
C THR A 219 12.04 -25.20 1.10
N ASP A 220 11.88 -25.94 0.01
CA ASP A 220 12.69 -27.13 -0.31
C ASP A 220 14.03 -26.73 -0.98
N LEU A 221 14.12 -25.51 -1.54
CA LEU A 221 15.36 -24.93 -2.06
C LEU A 221 16.41 -24.72 -0.97
N SER A 222 17.68 -24.96 -1.30
CA SER A 222 18.79 -24.73 -0.37
C SER A 222 19.12 -23.24 -0.20
N GLU A 223 19.90 -22.91 0.84
CA GLU A 223 20.47 -21.57 1.02
C GLU A 223 21.21 -21.07 -0.24
N SER A 224 22.00 -21.96 -0.87
CA SER A 224 22.79 -21.60 -2.05
C SER A 224 21.92 -21.37 -3.28
N ASP A 225 20.82 -22.12 -3.44
CA ASP A 225 19.83 -21.88 -4.48
C ASP A 225 19.13 -20.52 -4.29
N TRP A 226 18.68 -20.21 -3.07
CA TRP A 226 18.09 -18.91 -2.74
C TRP A 226 19.05 -17.74 -2.96
N ARG A 227 20.30 -17.88 -2.51
CA ARG A 227 21.34 -16.89 -2.75
C ARG A 227 21.56 -16.67 -4.25
N LYS A 228 21.57 -17.75 -5.04
CA LYS A 228 21.70 -17.64 -6.50
C LYS A 228 20.49 -16.92 -7.12
N LEU A 229 19.27 -17.25 -6.70
CA LEU A 229 18.05 -16.59 -7.18
C LEU A 229 18.07 -15.08 -6.90
N LEU A 230 18.50 -14.68 -5.71
CA LEU A 230 18.60 -13.27 -5.32
C LEU A 230 19.71 -12.54 -6.10
N ARG A 231 20.88 -13.17 -6.32
CA ARG A 231 21.94 -12.59 -7.17
C ARG A 231 21.52 -12.44 -8.62
N ASP A 232 20.88 -13.47 -9.17
CA ASP A 232 20.39 -13.44 -10.55
C ASP A 232 19.30 -12.37 -10.77
N SER A 233 18.59 -11.97 -9.70
CA SER A 233 17.60 -10.88 -9.72
C SER A 233 18.15 -9.51 -9.30
N GLY A 234 19.40 -9.42 -8.83
CA GLY A 234 19.98 -8.15 -8.36
C GLY A 234 19.47 -7.71 -6.99
N GLU A 235 19.05 -8.64 -6.14
CA GLU A 235 18.41 -8.33 -4.84
C GLU A 235 19.38 -8.45 -3.67
N MET A 236 20.58 -9.00 -3.87
CA MET A 236 21.61 -9.04 -2.85
C MET A 236 22.25 -7.67 -2.68
N HIS A 237 22.56 -7.29 -1.44
CA HIS A 237 23.25 -6.04 -1.16
C HIS A 237 24.57 -5.94 -1.93
N GLY A 238 24.75 -4.81 -2.61
CA GLY A 238 25.89 -4.53 -3.50
C GLY A 238 25.71 -5.01 -4.95
N ASP A 239 24.65 -5.79 -5.24
CA ASP A 239 24.24 -6.12 -6.60
C ASP A 239 23.09 -5.16 -6.99
N GLY A 240 23.33 -4.13 -7.81
CA GLY A 240 22.26 -3.21 -8.24
C GLY A 240 21.67 -2.38 -7.10
N ASP A 241 20.33 -2.37 -7.00
CA ASP A 241 19.50 -1.75 -5.95
C ASP A 241 19.03 -2.77 -4.89
N GLY A 242 19.69 -3.92 -4.79
CA GLY A 242 19.34 -4.98 -3.86
C GLY A 242 19.65 -4.65 -2.40
N HIS A 243 18.78 -5.12 -1.49
CA HIS A 243 18.87 -4.87 -0.05
C HIS A 243 18.98 -6.15 0.82
N VAL A 244 19.12 -7.32 0.22
CA VAL A 244 19.32 -8.56 1.00
C VAL A 244 20.80 -8.70 1.40
N LEU A 245 21.10 -8.44 2.67
CA LEU A 245 22.46 -8.53 3.22
C LEU A 245 22.98 -9.96 3.28
N ALA A 246 22.13 -10.90 3.69
CA ALA A 246 22.54 -12.28 3.91
C ALA A 246 21.41 -13.27 3.63
N VAL A 247 21.84 -14.47 3.24
CA VAL A 247 20.99 -15.66 3.08
C VAL A 247 21.65 -16.76 3.89
N SER A 248 20.93 -17.34 4.84
CA SER A 248 21.41 -18.44 5.68
C SER A 248 20.38 -19.55 5.78
N GLU A 249 20.82 -20.76 6.11
CA GLU A 249 19.89 -21.80 6.59
C GLU A 249 19.07 -21.28 7.78
N GLY A 250 17.76 -21.54 7.74
CA GLY A 250 16.88 -21.17 8.84
C GLY A 250 16.99 -22.13 10.02
N ALA A 251 16.55 -21.68 11.20
CA ALA A 251 16.65 -22.48 12.43
C ALA A 251 15.81 -23.78 12.40
N SER A 252 14.83 -23.87 11.50
CA SER A 252 14.01 -25.07 11.30
C SER A 252 14.35 -25.75 9.97
N PRO A 253 14.34 -27.09 9.89
CA PRO A 253 14.53 -27.79 8.64
C PRO A 253 13.54 -27.33 7.55
N GLY A 254 14.01 -27.19 6.31
CA GLY A 254 13.18 -26.71 5.20
C GLY A 254 12.85 -25.22 5.28
N THR A 255 13.74 -24.42 5.87
CA THR A 255 13.60 -22.96 5.89
C THR A 255 14.91 -22.27 5.52
N VAL A 256 14.81 -21.11 4.88
CA VAL A 256 15.93 -20.19 4.60
C VAL A 256 15.60 -18.85 5.24
N GLU A 257 16.59 -18.19 5.85
CA GLU A 257 16.46 -16.88 6.45
C GLU A 257 17.14 -15.83 5.57
N LEU A 258 16.39 -14.78 5.21
CA LEU A 258 16.86 -13.61 4.48
C LEU A 258 17.02 -12.46 5.48
N THR A 259 18.21 -11.89 5.58
CA THR A 259 18.48 -10.71 6.41
C THR A 259 18.47 -9.47 5.52
N LEU A 260 17.58 -8.53 5.81
CA LEU A 260 17.45 -7.28 5.07
C LEU A 260 18.37 -6.18 5.64
N GLU A 261 18.64 -5.17 4.82
CA GLU A 261 19.45 -4.01 5.17
C GLU A 261 18.77 -3.16 6.26
N PRO A 262 19.45 -2.90 7.40
CA PRO A 262 18.92 -2.04 8.44
C PRO A 262 18.79 -0.58 7.98
N GLY A 263 17.78 0.13 8.50
CA GLY A 263 17.54 1.54 8.23
C GLY A 263 16.87 1.82 6.88
N VAL A 264 16.46 0.78 6.16
CA VAL A 264 15.66 0.87 4.94
C VAL A 264 14.19 0.63 5.27
N THR A 265 13.32 1.47 4.72
CA THR A 265 11.87 1.30 4.81
C THR A 265 11.39 0.45 3.63
N TYR A 266 10.79 -0.69 3.91
CA TYR A 266 10.28 -1.63 2.92
C TYR A 266 8.78 -1.51 2.75
N GLN A 267 8.31 -1.72 1.53
CA GLN A 267 6.89 -1.74 1.17
C GLN A 267 6.40 -3.20 1.17
N LEU A 268 5.76 -3.62 2.25
CA LEU A 268 5.22 -4.97 2.42
C LEU A 268 3.79 -5.07 1.89
N SER A 269 3.56 -6.05 1.03
CA SER A 269 2.25 -6.43 0.55
C SER A 269 2.07 -7.94 0.66
N ALA A 270 0.89 -8.39 1.07
CA ALA A 270 0.63 -9.80 1.33
C ALA A 270 -0.70 -10.25 0.75
N SER A 271 -0.74 -11.49 0.26
CA SER A 271 -1.91 -12.09 -0.38
C SER A 271 -2.05 -13.58 -0.06
N ARG A 272 -3.27 -14.07 -0.18
CA ARG A 272 -3.62 -15.49 -0.04
C ARG A 272 -4.42 -15.93 -1.26
N VAL A 273 -3.89 -16.90 -1.97
CA VAL A 273 -4.52 -17.48 -3.17
C VAL A 273 -4.84 -18.95 -2.90
N ARG A 274 -6.06 -19.36 -3.23
CA ARG A 274 -6.54 -20.73 -3.11
C ARG A 274 -6.39 -21.45 -4.44
N VAL A 275 -5.91 -22.69 -4.40
CA VAL A 275 -5.92 -23.60 -5.54
C VAL A 275 -6.59 -24.90 -5.13
N GLY A 276 -7.58 -25.33 -5.92
CA GLY A 276 -8.43 -26.48 -5.59
C GLY A 276 -9.49 -26.13 -4.56
N SER A 277 -9.92 -27.10 -3.76
CA SER A 277 -11.02 -26.92 -2.80
C SER A 277 -10.54 -26.44 -1.44
N GLY A 278 -11.30 -25.55 -0.79
CA GLY A 278 -11.10 -25.11 0.58
C GLY A 278 -12.17 -24.09 0.93
N SER A 279 -12.48 -23.93 2.21
CA SER A 279 -13.53 -23.01 2.69
C SER A 279 -13.01 -21.92 3.62
N GLU A 280 -11.68 -21.81 3.76
CA GLU A 280 -11.07 -20.78 4.60
C GLU A 280 -11.03 -19.47 3.85
N ASP A 281 -12.07 -18.66 4.05
CA ASP A 281 -12.02 -17.24 3.70
C ASP A 281 -11.09 -16.51 4.68
N SER A 282 -10.68 -15.29 4.35
CA SER A 282 -9.88 -14.50 5.27
C SER A 282 -10.75 -13.99 6.41
N GLU A 283 -10.22 -14.00 7.63
CA GLU A 283 -10.91 -13.53 8.84
C GLU A 283 -10.36 -12.16 9.26
N ALA A 284 -11.21 -11.36 9.90
CA ALA A 284 -10.79 -10.09 10.52
C ALA A 284 -9.70 -10.32 11.56
N ALA A 285 -8.63 -9.53 11.47
CA ALA A 285 -7.47 -9.61 12.34
C ALA A 285 -7.24 -8.31 13.12
N TYR A 286 -7.55 -7.15 12.52
CA TYR A 286 -7.48 -5.88 13.22
C TYR A 286 -8.35 -4.81 12.56
N LEU A 287 -8.62 -3.74 13.32
CA LEU A 287 -9.34 -2.55 12.93
C LEU A 287 -8.33 -1.40 12.83
N THR A 288 -8.54 -0.50 11.88
CA THR A 288 -7.71 0.70 11.76
C THR A 288 -8.55 1.88 11.27
N GLY A 289 -8.31 3.08 11.79
CA GLY A 289 -8.86 4.30 11.20
C GLY A 289 -8.27 4.54 9.81
N VAL A 290 -9.04 5.01 8.83
CA VAL A 290 -8.54 5.40 7.49
C VAL A 290 -8.96 6.80 7.06
N GLY A 291 -9.50 7.57 8.01
CA GLY A 291 -10.02 8.92 7.87
C GLY A 291 -10.71 9.30 9.18
N GLY A 292 -10.33 10.44 9.75
CA GLY A 292 -10.66 10.79 11.13
C GLY A 292 -11.44 12.09 11.29
N ILE A 293 -11.82 12.35 12.53
CA ILE A 293 -12.28 13.67 12.98
C ILE A 293 -11.03 14.35 13.55
N ASP A 294 -10.29 15.03 12.67
CA ASP A 294 -9.01 15.64 13.03
C ASP A 294 -9.15 17.10 13.52
N ALA A 295 -10.36 17.65 13.41
CA ALA A 295 -10.74 18.98 13.89
C ALA A 295 -11.63 18.91 15.15
N GLY A 296 -11.65 19.98 15.94
CA GLY A 296 -12.63 20.13 17.01
C GLY A 296 -14.02 20.45 16.44
N LEU A 297 -15.07 19.96 17.07
CA LEU A 297 -16.46 20.15 16.64
C LEU A 297 -17.19 21.15 17.53
N ARG A 298 -18.16 21.89 17.00
CA ARG A 298 -19.10 22.64 17.81
C ARG A 298 -20.19 21.74 18.37
N ALA A 299 -20.84 22.21 19.42
CA ALA A 299 -22.05 21.61 19.96
C ALA A 299 -23.07 21.33 18.85
N GLY A 300 -23.54 20.08 18.76
CA GLY A 300 -24.52 19.65 17.76
C GLY A 300 -23.99 19.45 16.33
N GLU A 301 -22.71 19.69 16.07
CA GLU A 301 -22.10 19.53 14.73
C GLU A 301 -21.93 18.05 14.36
N HIS A 302 -21.86 17.77 13.04
CA HIS A 302 -21.69 16.42 12.53
C HIS A 302 -20.35 16.25 11.80
N ALA A 303 -19.64 15.17 12.10
CA ALA A 303 -18.42 14.79 11.38
C ALA A 303 -18.44 13.33 10.94
N ALA A 304 -17.85 13.05 9.79
CA ALA A 304 -17.69 11.69 9.30
C ALA A 304 -16.31 11.15 9.65
N PHE A 305 -16.24 9.86 10.00
CA PHE A 305 -14.99 9.13 10.11
C PHE A 305 -15.11 7.77 9.44
N VAL A 306 -13.98 7.19 9.06
CA VAL A 306 -13.92 5.93 8.33
C VAL A 306 -12.95 4.99 9.03
N VAL A 307 -13.40 3.76 9.22
CA VAL A 307 -12.56 2.64 9.69
C VAL A 307 -12.52 1.54 8.65
N GLU A 308 -11.43 0.79 8.65
CA GLU A 308 -11.25 -0.39 7.82
C GLU A 308 -10.99 -1.60 8.72
N VAL A 309 -11.77 -2.67 8.52
CA VAL A 309 -11.49 -3.96 9.14
C VAL A 309 -10.60 -4.74 8.18
N ARG A 310 -9.41 -5.12 8.66
CA ARG A 310 -8.40 -5.81 7.86
C ARG A 310 -8.18 -7.22 8.36
N ASP A 311 -7.83 -8.10 7.43
CA ASP A 311 -7.34 -9.42 7.74
C ASP A 311 -5.84 -9.41 8.10
N LYS A 312 -5.29 -10.57 8.45
CA LYS A 312 -3.87 -10.69 8.83
C LYS A 312 -2.88 -10.41 7.68
N TYR A 313 -3.38 -10.29 6.45
CA TYR A 313 -2.63 -9.96 5.25
C TYR A 313 -2.69 -8.45 4.94
N ASN A 314 -3.24 -7.64 5.85
CA ASN A 314 -3.45 -6.19 5.72
C ASN A 314 -4.50 -5.83 4.65
N ASN A 315 -5.39 -6.76 4.27
CA ASN A 315 -6.39 -6.48 3.24
C ASN A 315 -7.80 -6.34 3.83
N PRO A 316 -8.66 -5.47 3.28
CA PRO A 316 -10.02 -5.25 3.79
C PRO A 316 -10.87 -6.53 3.81
N VAL A 317 -11.61 -6.74 4.89
CA VAL A 317 -12.53 -7.88 5.04
C VAL A 317 -13.87 -7.45 5.61
N SER A 318 -14.96 -7.94 5.00
CA SER A 318 -16.31 -7.53 5.38
C SER A 318 -16.80 -8.23 6.66
N VAL A 319 -17.12 -7.46 7.71
CA VAL A 319 -17.70 -7.91 8.98
C VAL A 319 -18.84 -7.00 9.51
N PRO A 320 -19.81 -6.60 8.67
CA PRO A 320 -20.78 -5.57 9.05
C PRO A 320 -21.63 -5.94 10.28
N SER A 321 -21.81 -7.23 10.58
CA SER A 321 -22.66 -7.70 11.68
C SER A 321 -22.02 -7.63 13.06
N THR A 322 -20.70 -7.42 13.16
CA THR A 322 -19.99 -7.40 14.45
C THR A 322 -19.33 -6.07 14.76
N LEU A 323 -19.35 -5.13 13.81
CA LEU A 323 -18.77 -3.80 13.97
C LEU A 323 -19.74 -2.89 14.75
N ASN A 324 -19.33 -2.54 15.97
CA ASN A 324 -20.07 -1.68 16.88
C ASN A 324 -19.27 -0.41 17.19
N SER A 325 -19.98 0.66 17.53
CA SER A 325 -19.39 1.94 17.93
C SER A 325 -20.09 2.53 19.15
N SER A 326 -19.37 3.26 19.98
CA SER A 326 -19.93 4.07 21.08
C SER A 326 -19.21 5.40 21.18
N ALA A 327 -19.92 6.41 21.69
CA ALA A 327 -19.35 7.68 22.11
C ALA A 327 -19.65 7.91 23.59
N THR A 328 -18.86 8.75 24.25
CA THR A 328 -19.08 9.14 25.66
C THR A 328 -20.45 9.82 25.82
N ASP A 329 -20.70 10.94 25.12
CA ASP A 329 -21.98 11.66 25.19
C ASP A 329 -22.62 11.92 23.81
N GLY A 330 -21.83 12.06 22.74
CA GLY A 330 -22.35 12.27 21.39
C GLY A 330 -23.10 11.07 20.78
N ARG A 331 -23.65 11.23 19.57
CA ARG A 331 -24.37 10.16 18.85
C ARG A 331 -23.60 9.68 17.64
N ILE A 332 -23.68 8.39 17.35
CA ILE A 332 -23.05 7.79 16.16
C ILE A 332 -24.13 7.15 15.29
N ARG A 333 -24.08 7.45 13.99
CA ARG A 333 -24.86 6.78 12.94
C ARG A 333 -23.92 5.94 12.07
N GLY A 334 -24.30 4.69 11.81
CA GLY A 334 -23.52 3.73 11.02
C GLY A 334 -23.54 2.33 11.65
N PRO A 335 -22.69 1.40 11.18
CA PRO A 335 -21.77 1.56 10.05
C PRO A 335 -22.50 1.64 8.70
N PHE A 336 -22.02 2.52 7.81
CA PHE A 336 -22.36 2.51 6.38
C PHE A 336 -21.23 1.86 5.60
N ALA A 337 -21.48 0.72 4.95
CA ALA A 337 -20.47 0.09 4.10
C ALA A 337 -20.21 0.95 2.87
N ASP A 338 -18.95 1.36 2.69
CA ASP A 338 -18.47 2.14 1.53
C ASP A 338 -17.92 1.17 0.48
N GLU A 339 -16.98 0.33 0.91
CA GLU A 339 -16.36 -0.75 0.15
C GLU A 339 -16.28 -2.02 1.03
N PRO A 340 -15.98 -3.21 0.47
CA PRO A 340 -15.75 -4.39 1.29
C PRO A 340 -14.72 -4.13 2.40
N GLY A 341 -15.14 -4.28 3.66
CA GLY A 341 -14.28 -4.05 4.83
C GLY A 341 -14.07 -2.58 5.23
N ARG A 342 -14.57 -1.60 4.47
CA ARG A 342 -14.47 -0.17 4.78
C ARG A 342 -15.82 0.40 5.19
N TYR A 343 -15.86 1.04 6.36
CA TYR A 343 -17.10 1.50 6.97
C TYR A 343 -17.01 2.97 7.36
N ARG A 344 -17.98 3.75 6.88
CA ARG A 344 -18.16 5.15 7.24
C ARG A 344 -19.15 5.27 8.38
N PHE A 345 -18.85 6.17 9.31
CA PHE A 345 -19.71 6.58 10.41
C PHE A 345 -19.96 8.08 10.35
N VAL A 346 -21.03 8.54 10.99
CA VAL A 346 -21.30 9.96 11.22
C VAL A 346 -21.48 10.16 12.72
N TYR A 347 -20.56 10.91 13.32
CA TYR A 347 -20.65 11.39 14.67
C TYR A 347 -21.46 12.69 14.71
N GLU A 348 -22.26 12.88 15.76
CA GLU A 348 -22.99 14.09 16.12
C GLU A 348 -22.53 14.48 17.51
N ALA A 349 -21.90 15.64 17.62
CA ALA A 349 -21.38 16.17 18.87
C ALA A 349 -22.52 16.45 19.86
N PRO A 350 -22.32 16.22 21.17
CA PRO A 350 -23.27 16.63 22.20
C PRO A 350 -23.46 18.16 22.21
N GLU A 351 -24.52 18.62 22.86
CA GLU A 351 -24.82 20.05 23.01
C GLU A 351 -23.89 20.74 24.04
N GLU A 352 -23.22 19.96 24.89
CA GLU A 352 -22.26 20.44 25.88
C GLU A 352 -20.83 20.26 25.35
N GLY A 353 -19.97 21.25 25.59
CA GLY A 353 -18.56 21.18 25.23
C GLY A 353 -17.76 20.26 26.16
N GLY A 354 -16.70 19.64 25.64
CA GLY A 354 -15.89 18.68 26.38
C GLY A 354 -14.90 17.93 25.50
N THR A 355 -14.20 16.96 26.10
CA THR A 355 -13.43 15.97 25.34
C THR A 355 -14.27 14.71 25.24
N GLU A 356 -14.54 14.31 24.01
CA GLU A 356 -15.33 13.15 23.66
C GLU A 356 -14.42 12.02 23.21
N THR A 357 -14.83 10.79 23.51
CA THR A 357 -14.13 9.58 23.07
C THR A 357 -15.07 8.76 22.22
N ILE A 358 -14.63 8.41 21.03
CA ILE A 358 -15.36 7.54 20.11
C ILE A 358 -14.60 6.23 20.01
N ASN A 359 -15.26 5.14 20.40
CA ASN A 359 -14.71 3.79 20.37
C ASN A 359 -15.39 2.99 19.28
N VAL A 360 -14.63 2.21 18.53
CA VAL A 360 -15.12 1.25 17.55
C VAL A 360 -14.48 -0.10 17.83
N SER A 361 -15.27 -1.17 17.76
CA SER A 361 -14.77 -2.55 17.91
C SER A 361 -15.54 -3.50 17.00
N TYR A 362 -14.86 -4.50 16.43
CA TYR A 362 -15.53 -5.59 15.70
C TYR A 362 -15.70 -6.88 16.52
N LEU A 363 -15.22 -6.93 17.76
CA LEU A 363 -15.33 -8.11 18.64
C LEU A 363 -16.01 -7.84 19.99
N SER A 364 -15.85 -6.63 20.53
CA SER A 364 -16.30 -6.30 21.88
C SER A 364 -17.35 -5.18 21.88
N ASP A 365 -18.03 -5.02 23.00
CA ASP A 365 -18.89 -3.86 23.23
C ASP A 365 -18.00 -2.63 23.50
N PRO A 366 -17.98 -1.63 22.60
CA PRO A 366 -17.11 -0.46 22.73
C PRO A 366 -17.48 0.46 23.90
N SER A 367 -18.68 0.30 24.47
CA SER A 367 -19.14 1.02 25.67
C SER A 367 -18.69 0.37 26.98
N SER A 368 -18.11 -0.84 26.91
CA SER A 368 -17.64 -1.56 28.08
C SER A 368 -16.45 -0.85 28.74
N PRO A 369 -16.36 -0.79 30.08
CA PRO A 369 -15.15 -0.30 30.77
C PRO A 369 -13.92 -1.20 30.55
N SER A 370 -14.09 -2.38 29.92
CA SER A 370 -13.00 -3.25 29.49
C SER A 370 -12.49 -2.96 28.08
N PHE A 371 -13.03 -1.92 27.40
CA PHE A 371 -12.51 -1.47 26.13
C PHE A 371 -11.07 -0.98 26.31
N ASP A 372 -10.20 -1.40 25.40
CA ASP A 372 -8.77 -1.11 25.44
C ASP A 372 -8.34 -0.68 24.03
N PRO A 373 -7.96 0.58 23.82
CA PRO A 373 -7.60 1.09 22.51
C PRO A 373 -6.34 0.46 21.93
N GLU A 374 -5.49 -0.18 22.75
CA GLU A 374 -4.25 -0.83 22.29
C GLU A 374 -4.49 -2.26 21.77
N ARG A 375 -5.75 -2.70 21.71
CA ARG A 375 -6.10 -4.03 21.20
C ARG A 375 -6.37 -3.98 19.69
N PRO A 376 -5.87 -4.94 18.89
CA PRO A 376 -6.04 -4.92 17.44
C PRO A 376 -7.49 -4.85 16.98
N GLU A 377 -8.45 -5.34 17.78
CA GLU A 377 -9.86 -5.30 17.43
C GLU A 377 -10.55 -3.93 17.59
N ASN A 378 -9.83 -2.94 18.09
CA ASN A 378 -10.36 -1.66 18.55
C ASN A 378 -9.70 -0.48 17.84
N VAL A 379 -10.45 0.61 17.70
CA VAL A 379 -9.95 1.93 17.29
C VAL A 379 -10.61 2.97 18.18
N GLN A 380 -9.84 3.97 18.60
CA GLN A 380 -10.33 5.08 19.41
C GLN A 380 -9.97 6.43 18.79
N TYR A 381 -10.97 7.30 18.69
CA TYR A 381 -10.78 8.71 18.37
C TYR A 381 -11.03 9.57 19.60
N THR A 382 -10.24 10.62 19.76
CA THR A 382 -10.47 11.67 20.76
C THR A 382 -10.89 12.92 20.02
N VAL A 383 -12.09 13.42 20.31
CA VAL A 383 -12.69 14.58 19.65
C VAL A 383 -12.88 15.67 20.68
N ARG A 384 -12.57 16.92 20.34
CA ARG A 384 -12.85 18.06 21.21
C ARG A 384 -14.13 18.75 20.75
N VAL A 385 -15.06 18.97 21.67
CA VAL A 385 -16.35 19.62 21.42
C VAL A 385 -16.39 20.98 22.13
N TYR A 386 -16.80 22.02 21.43
CA TYR A 386 -16.90 23.39 21.95
C TYR A 386 -18.35 23.77 22.22
N SER A 387 -18.65 24.26 23.42
CA SER A 387 -20.00 24.65 23.84
C SER A 387 -20.48 25.93 23.15
N ASP A 388 -21.77 26.04 22.87
CA ASP A 388 -22.37 27.23 22.29
C ASP A 388 -22.72 28.27 23.39
N GLY A 389 -21.92 29.35 23.56
CA GLY A 389 -22.34 30.48 24.41
C GLY A 389 -21.30 31.51 24.97
N SER A 390 -21.26 32.67 24.31
CA SER A 390 -21.05 34.07 24.79
C SER A 390 -19.70 34.58 25.31
N SER A 391 -19.08 35.42 24.46
CA SER A 391 -18.36 36.67 24.75
C SER A 391 -17.08 36.60 25.61
N GLY A 392 -15.96 36.48 24.93
CA GLY A 392 -14.63 36.84 25.43
C GLY A 392 -13.55 36.35 24.47
N ASP A 393 -13.03 37.26 23.64
CA ASP A 393 -11.77 37.20 22.88
C ASP A 393 -11.18 35.78 22.72
N GLY A 394 -11.62 35.05 21.70
CA GLY A 394 -11.25 33.65 21.52
C GLY A 394 -11.47 33.18 20.08
N TYR A 395 -10.36 32.99 19.39
CA TYR A 395 -10.21 32.44 18.04
C TYR A 395 -11.07 31.18 17.80
N VAL A 396 -11.66 31.09 16.60
CA VAL A 396 -12.45 29.95 16.12
C VAL A 396 -11.70 29.27 14.98
N GLU A 397 -11.29 28.01 15.13
CA GLU A 397 -10.58 27.23 14.10
C GLU A 397 -11.58 26.40 13.26
N GLY A 398 -11.65 26.66 11.94
CA GLY A 398 -12.29 25.84 10.90
C GLY A 398 -13.81 25.65 10.95
N ASP A 399 -14.57 26.53 10.28
CA ASP A 399 -15.88 26.31 9.59
C ASP A 399 -16.51 27.70 9.35
N GLY A 400 -15.82 28.52 8.57
CA GLY A 400 -16.36 29.81 8.15
C GLY A 400 -16.44 29.89 6.62
N PRO A 401 -16.81 31.04 6.05
CA PRO A 401 -17.25 31.05 4.66
C PRO A 401 -16.13 31.08 3.62
N LEU A 402 -14.86 31.00 3.99
CA LEU A 402 -13.79 31.06 2.99
C LEU A 402 -13.54 29.67 2.38
N SER A 403 -13.46 29.62 1.05
CA SER A 403 -13.12 28.39 0.33
C SER A 403 -12.06 28.64 -0.73
N VAL A 404 -11.23 27.63 -1.01
CA VAL A 404 -10.29 27.69 -2.14
C VAL A 404 -11.05 27.40 -3.43
N VAL A 405 -10.87 28.26 -4.44
CA VAL A 405 -11.36 27.99 -5.78
C VAL A 405 -10.55 26.83 -6.38
N GLU A 406 -11.21 25.72 -6.67
CA GLU A 406 -10.58 24.49 -7.17
C GLU A 406 -9.72 24.76 -8.42
N GLY A 407 -8.46 24.29 -8.40
CA GLY A 407 -7.52 24.44 -9.51
C GLY A 407 -6.91 25.84 -9.65
N SER A 408 -7.12 26.74 -8.69
CA SER A 408 -6.49 28.08 -8.69
C SER A 408 -5.02 28.10 -8.25
N GLY A 409 -4.53 27.00 -7.66
CA GLY A 409 -3.17 26.86 -7.14
C GLY A 409 -2.11 26.79 -8.24
N LEU A 410 -1.22 27.78 -8.28
CA LEU A 410 -0.15 27.93 -9.28
C LEU A 410 1.19 28.22 -8.62
N GLY A 411 2.25 27.57 -9.09
CA GLY A 411 3.63 28.00 -8.84
C GLY A 411 3.92 29.32 -9.58
N LYS A 412 4.70 30.20 -8.95
CA LYS A 412 5.09 31.50 -9.51
C LYS A 412 6.59 31.61 -9.66
N ALA A 413 7.01 31.91 -10.88
CA ALA A 413 8.42 32.07 -11.22
C ALA A 413 9.00 33.35 -10.61
N ASN A 414 9.98 33.21 -9.71
CA ASN A 414 10.83 34.30 -9.23
C ASN A 414 12.27 34.04 -9.66
N TYR A 415 12.78 34.91 -10.54
CA TYR A 415 14.15 34.84 -11.08
C TYR A 415 14.59 33.48 -11.67
N GLY A 416 13.64 32.65 -12.11
CA GLY A 416 13.87 31.42 -12.87
C GLY A 416 13.53 30.09 -12.18
N SER A 417 13.14 30.11 -10.90
CA SER A 417 12.49 28.98 -10.21
C SER A 417 11.06 29.35 -9.83
N ASP A 418 10.13 28.39 -9.84
CA ASP A 418 8.78 28.58 -9.32
C ASP A 418 8.78 28.55 -7.80
N SER A 419 9.37 29.57 -7.20
CA SER A 419 9.55 29.72 -5.75
C SER A 419 8.46 30.55 -5.08
N GLY A 420 7.46 31.03 -5.81
CA GLY A 420 6.24 31.62 -5.25
C GLY A 420 5.03 30.73 -5.44
N VAL A 421 3.93 31.09 -4.79
CA VAL A 421 2.63 30.41 -4.94
C VAL A 421 1.52 31.45 -5.06
N GLN A 422 0.56 31.17 -5.94
CA GLN A 422 -0.70 31.89 -6.03
C GLN A 422 -1.87 30.93 -5.88
N PHE A 423 -2.96 31.37 -5.24
CA PHE A 423 -4.26 30.69 -5.29
C PHE A 423 -5.40 31.68 -5.07
N VAL A 424 -6.64 31.24 -5.26
CA VAL A 424 -7.83 32.10 -5.09
C VAL A 424 -8.67 31.58 -3.94
N LEU A 425 -9.02 32.48 -3.02
CA LEU A 425 -10.03 32.27 -1.99
C LEU A 425 -11.34 32.97 -2.38
N ARG A 426 -12.48 32.36 -2.09
CA ARG A 426 -13.81 32.94 -2.26
C ARG A 426 -14.52 33.02 -0.91
N ASN A 427 -15.23 34.11 -0.67
CA ASN A 427 -16.17 34.19 0.45
C ASN A 427 -17.55 33.68 0.02
N ASP A 428 -17.86 32.44 0.39
CA ASP A 428 -19.17 31.78 0.16
C ASP A 428 -20.27 32.28 1.11
N GLY A 429 -19.93 33.22 2.00
CA GLY A 429 -20.80 33.78 3.02
C GLY A 429 -21.57 34.99 2.51
N SER A 430 -22.61 35.35 3.26
CA SER A 430 -23.44 36.53 2.95
C SER A 430 -22.93 37.85 3.54
N THR A 431 -21.84 37.80 4.31
CA THR A 431 -21.27 38.94 5.04
C THR A 431 -19.81 39.11 4.65
N ALA A 432 -19.33 40.35 4.61
CA ALA A 432 -17.93 40.64 4.34
C ALA A 432 -17.02 40.03 5.43
N ALA A 433 -15.92 39.41 4.99
CA ALA A 433 -14.85 38.90 5.83
C ALA A 433 -13.68 39.88 5.81
N GLU A 434 -13.26 40.35 6.98
CA GLU A 434 -12.07 41.18 7.14
C GLU A 434 -10.88 40.29 7.49
N ILE A 435 -9.98 40.02 6.54
CA ILE A 435 -8.80 39.18 6.77
C ILE A 435 -7.81 39.94 7.66
N THR A 436 -7.50 39.35 8.82
CA THR A 436 -6.68 39.96 9.87
C THR A 436 -5.32 39.31 10.04
N GLY A 437 -5.15 38.06 9.61
CA GLY A 437 -3.88 37.35 9.77
C GLY A 437 -3.70 36.17 8.83
N VAL A 438 -2.46 35.70 8.73
CA VAL A 438 -2.08 34.57 7.89
C VAL A 438 -0.98 33.73 8.54
N SER A 439 -1.10 32.41 8.41
CA SER A 439 -0.06 31.44 8.72
C SER A 439 0.29 30.66 7.46
N VAL A 440 1.58 30.50 7.15
CA VAL A 440 2.03 29.49 6.20
C VAL A 440 2.60 28.33 7.00
N ASP A 441 1.75 27.32 7.20
CA ASP A 441 1.96 26.27 8.20
C ASP A 441 3.04 25.28 7.77
N SER A 442 2.97 24.82 6.52
CA SER A 442 3.92 23.85 5.97
C SER A 442 3.87 23.77 4.45
N THR A 443 4.87 23.11 3.87
CA THR A 443 4.84 22.65 2.49
C THR A 443 5.43 21.25 2.41
N THR A 444 4.97 20.46 1.42
CA THR A 444 5.57 19.16 1.09
C THR A 444 7.02 19.30 0.57
N ARG A 445 7.45 20.52 0.19
CA ARG A 445 8.84 20.83 -0.15
C ARG A 445 9.71 21.00 1.11
N SER A 446 10.25 19.91 1.63
CA SER A 446 11.01 19.87 2.90
C SER A 446 12.27 20.78 3.01
N SER A 447 12.75 21.34 1.90
CA SER A 447 13.88 22.28 1.90
C SER A 447 13.46 23.71 2.27
N VAL A 448 12.18 24.05 2.17
CA VAL A 448 11.61 25.36 2.47
C VAL A 448 11.55 25.61 3.98
N ARG A 449 11.81 26.85 4.40
CA ARG A 449 11.85 27.28 5.81
C ARG A 449 11.23 28.64 6.05
N GLN A 450 11.23 29.51 5.05
CA GLN A 450 10.75 30.88 5.19
C GLN A 450 10.15 31.40 3.88
N LEU A 451 9.34 32.44 3.97
CA LEU A 451 9.11 33.40 2.89
C LEU A 451 10.03 34.59 3.11
N TYR A 452 10.57 35.12 2.02
CA TYR A 452 11.41 36.31 2.09
C TYR A 452 11.24 37.19 0.86
N GLU A 453 11.09 38.48 1.09
CA GLU A 453 10.96 39.52 0.09
C GLU A 453 12.15 40.50 0.24
N THR A 454 12.61 41.13 -0.85
CA THR A 454 13.71 42.14 -0.79
C THR A 454 13.47 43.35 -1.70
N ASN A 455 12.33 43.40 -2.37
CA ASN A 455 11.97 44.45 -3.30
C ASN A 455 11.05 45.47 -2.61
N GLY A 456 11.53 46.69 -2.45
CA GLY A 456 10.67 47.80 -2.08
C GLY A 456 9.72 48.20 -3.23
N GLY A 457 8.42 48.31 -2.94
CA GLY A 457 7.43 48.75 -3.92
C GLY A 457 5.97 48.61 -3.47
N LYS A 458 5.10 48.25 -4.42
CA LYS A 458 3.66 48.02 -4.26
C LYS A 458 3.25 46.82 -5.12
N GLY A 459 2.44 45.92 -4.58
CA GLY A 459 1.86 44.78 -5.32
C GLY A 459 2.34 43.40 -4.86
N ASP A 460 1.90 42.37 -5.57
CA ASP A 460 2.00 40.94 -5.21
C ASP A 460 3.42 40.36 -5.08
N GLY A 461 4.42 41.03 -5.66
CA GLY A 461 5.82 40.65 -5.55
C GLY A 461 6.65 41.54 -4.63
N GLN A 462 6.01 42.33 -3.77
CA GLN A 462 6.63 43.34 -2.91
C GLN A 462 6.25 43.16 -1.43
N TYR A 463 5.64 42.01 -1.10
CA TYR A 463 5.27 41.59 0.25
C TYR A 463 5.51 40.07 0.38
N GLU A 464 5.77 39.54 1.57
CA GLU A 464 5.81 38.07 1.74
C GLU A 464 4.46 37.44 1.42
N VAL A 465 3.37 38.11 1.82
CA VAL A 465 2.00 37.68 1.53
C VAL A 465 1.18 38.87 1.03
N TYR A 466 0.47 38.68 -0.09
CA TYR A 466 -0.44 39.67 -0.66
C TYR A 466 -1.82 39.07 -0.93
N PHE A 467 -2.88 39.83 -0.62
CA PHE A 467 -4.28 39.52 -0.89
C PHE A 467 -4.84 40.58 -1.84
N ASP A 468 -5.00 40.22 -3.11
CA ASP A 468 -5.55 41.05 -4.19
C ASP A 468 -7.05 40.76 -4.29
N VAL A 469 -7.90 41.63 -3.76
CA VAL A 469 -9.35 41.40 -3.71
C VAL A 469 -9.98 41.82 -5.04
N ASN A 470 -10.73 40.92 -5.67
CA ASN A 470 -11.35 41.07 -6.99
C ASN A 470 -10.40 41.15 -8.20
N ASP A 471 -9.09 40.92 -8.02
CA ASP A 471 -8.08 40.91 -9.09
C ASP A 471 -8.10 42.21 -9.92
N ASP A 472 -8.16 43.35 -9.23
CA ASP A 472 -8.40 44.66 -9.82
C ASP A 472 -7.11 45.47 -10.11
N GLY A 473 -5.96 45.04 -9.58
CA GLY A 473 -4.70 45.70 -9.87
C GLY A 473 -3.46 45.16 -9.13
N GLN A 474 -2.88 44.06 -9.62
CA GLN A 474 -1.67 43.39 -9.09
C GLN A 474 -0.47 44.29 -8.68
N ASN A 475 -0.33 45.51 -9.23
CA ASN A 475 0.83 46.40 -8.99
C ASN A 475 0.50 47.72 -8.25
N ASP A 476 -0.78 47.97 -7.89
CA ASP A 476 -1.16 49.16 -7.11
C ASP A 476 -2.28 48.80 -6.13
N PRO A 477 -1.95 48.59 -4.84
CA PRO A 477 -2.91 48.13 -3.85
C PRO A 477 -4.13 49.04 -3.75
N GLU A 478 -5.30 48.42 -3.84
CA GLU A 478 -6.58 49.05 -3.61
C GLU A 478 -6.91 49.09 -2.10
N ALA A 479 -7.99 49.79 -1.74
CA ALA A 479 -8.32 50.04 -0.33
C ALA A 479 -8.83 48.79 0.41
N ASN A 480 -9.24 47.76 -0.32
CA ASN A 480 -9.74 46.47 0.13
C ASN A 480 -8.66 45.38 0.11
N ASP A 481 -7.48 45.65 -0.43
CA ASP A 481 -6.35 44.71 -0.45
C ASP A 481 -5.65 44.63 0.91
N GLY A 482 -5.02 43.50 1.16
CA GLY A 482 -4.26 43.25 2.39
C GLY A 482 -2.89 42.64 2.11
N TRP A 483 -1.99 42.78 3.07
CA TRP A 483 -0.66 42.21 2.97
C TRP A 483 -0.01 42.01 4.33
N TYR A 484 0.89 41.05 4.39
CA TYR A 484 1.85 40.89 5.47
C TYR A 484 3.24 41.28 4.97
N GLU A 485 3.96 42.06 5.77
CA GLU A 485 5.31 42.54 5.46
C GLU A 485 6.20 42.37 6.69
N ALA A 486 7.23 41.54 6.58
CA ALA A 486 8.20 41.29 7.65
C ALA A 486 9.26 42.41 7.73
N GLY A 487 9.64 43.02 6.60
CA GLY A 487 10.65 44.07 6.50
C GLY A 487 11.82 43.74 5.56
N ASP A 488 12.61 44.75 5.22
CA ASP A 488 13.71 44.64 4.24
C ASP A 488 15.07 44.25 4.85
N ASP A 489 15.21 44.22 6.18
CA ASP A 489 16.50 43.98 6.85
C ASP A 489 16.80 42.48 7.03
N SER A 490 18.07 42.15 7.29
CA SER A 490 18.45 40.76 7.57
C SER A 490 17.84 40.26 8.88
N GLY A 491 17.00 39.22 8.83
CA GLY A 491 16.25 38.70 9.98
C GLY A 491 14.75 39.00 9.93
N ASP A 492 14.31 39.80 8.95
CA ASP A 492 12.91 40.13 8.69
C ASP A 492 12.33 39.12 7.70
N GLU A 493 12.44 37.83 8.01
CA GLU A 493 11.81 36.76 7.22
C GLU A 493 10.51 36.27 7.86
N TYR A 494 9.55 35.86 7.04
CA TYR A 494 8.40 35.11 7.53
C TYR A 494 8.81 33.64 7.70
N ALA A 495 8.94 33.17 8.94
CA ALA A 495 9.28 31.78 9.21
C ALA A 495 8.07 30.86 9.04
N LEU A 496 8.18 29.80 8.23
CA LEU A 496 7.10 28.83 8.08
C LEU A 496 6.80 28.16 9.43
N GLY A 497 5.50 28.00 9.72
CA GLY A 497 5.03 27.43 10.98
C GLY A 497 5.26 28.33 12.20
N SER A 498 5.49 29.64 12.02
CA SER A 498 5.53 30.60 13.16
C SER A 498 4.16 30.78 13.81
N GLY A 499 3.09 30.38 13.13
CA GLY A 499 1.70 30.57 13.51
C GLY A 499 1.07 31.73 12.74
N ILE A 500 -0.14 32.11 13.15
CA ILE A 500 -0.85 33.23 12.53
C ILE A 500 -0.15 34.53 12.89
N GLU A 501 0.33 35.22 11.87
CA GLU A 501 0.86 36.59 11.96
C GLU A 501 -0.22 37.58 11.55
N SER A 502 -0.31 38.70 12.27
CA SER A 502 -1.25 39.78 11.91
C SER A 502 -0.81 40.48 10.64
N LEU A 503 -1.74 40.73 9.72
CA LEU A 503 -1.45 41.47 8.50
C LEU A 503 -1.02 42.91 8.80
N THR A 504 -0.04 43.40 8.03
CA THR A 504 0.38 44.81 8.00
C THR A 504 -0.75 45.70 7.51
N SER A 505 -1.51 45.22 6.53
CA SER A 505 -2.79 45.81 6.10
C SER A 505 -3.84 44.71 5.95
N ARG A 506 -5.04 44.94 6.47
CA ARG A 506 -6.14 43.98 6.43
C ARG A 506 -6.82 43.99 5.07
N ALA A 507 -7.20 42.82 4.56
CA ALA A 507 -8.02 42.72 3.35
C ALA A 507 -9.51 42.67 3.72
N THR A 508 -10.39 43.20 2.87
CA THR A 508 -11.85 43.10 3.07
C THR A 508 -12.48 42.40 1.88
N LEU A 509 -13.00 41.20 2.10
CA LEU A 509 -13.59 40.35 1.08
C LEU A 509 -15.12 40.31 1.25
N GLY A 510 -15.85 40.94 0.34
CA GLY A 510 -17.30 40.97 0.33
C GLY A 510 -17.94 39.59 0.11
N ALA A 511 -19.26 39.54 0.22
CA ALA A 511 -20.03 38.33 -0.08
C ALA A 511 -19.89 37.96 -1.57
N ASP A 512 -19.63 36.68 -1.85
CA ASP A 512 -19.37 36.13 -3.19
C ASP A 512 -18.15 36.75 -3.91
N GLU A 513 -17.33 37.56 -3.23
CA GLU A 513 -16.09 38.09 -3.79
C GLU A 513 -14.95 37.09 -3.66
N GLU A 514 -13.96 37.24 -4.54
CA GLU A 514 -12.76 36.41 -4.59
C GLU A 514 -11.52 37.27 -4.27
N THR A 515 -10.53 36.68 -3.64
CA THR A 515 -9.21 37.29 -3.47
C THR A 515 -8.13 36.34 -3.98
N THR A 516 -7.23 36.87 -4.78
CA THR A 516 -6.04 36.18 -5.20
C THR A 516 -4.96 36.36 -4.13
N VAL A 517 -4.55 35.25 -3.52
CA VAL A 517 -3.50 35.21 -2.51
C VAL A 517 -2.18 34.90 -3.19
N TYR A 518 -1.14 35.66 -2.86
CA TYR A 518 0.21 35.48 -3.35
C TYR A 518 1.19 35.30 -2.19
N PHE A 519 2.07 34.32 -2.34
CA PHE A 519 3.27 34.17 -1.53
C PHE A 519 4.49 34.39 -2.42
N TYR A 520 5.35 35.32 -2.02
CA TYR A 520 6.43 35.77 -2.89
C TYR A 520 7.54 34.73 -3.06
N GLU A 521 8.51 34.60 -2.14
CA GLU A 521 9.61 33.64 -2.33
C GLU A 521 9.82 32.70 -1.15
N PHE A 522 9.45 31.44 -1.35
CA PHE A 522 9.81 30.32 -0.50
C PHE A 522 11.32 30.03 -0.59
N GLN A 523 12.01 30.16 0.53
CA GLN A 523 13.47 29.97 0.63
C GLN A 523 13.84 28.88 1.65
N ASN A 524 15.04 28.33 1.50
CA ASN A 524 15.68 27.49 2.51
C ASN A 524 16.47 28.32 3.54
N ASN A 525 17.01 27.67 4.59
CA ASN A 525 17.85 28.33 5.61
C ASN A 525 19.10 29.05 5.07
N GLY A 526 19.47 28.83 3.81
CA GLY A 526 20.57 29.50 3.14
C GLY A 526 20.17 30.74 2.34
N GLY A 527 18.89 31.13 2.36
CA GLY A 527 18.36 32.27 1.58
C GLY A 527 18.27 31.98 0.08
N HIS A 528 18.17 30.70 -0.30
CA HIS A 528 18.02 30.30 -1.71
C HIS A 528 16.57 29.93 -2.00
N GLY A 529 15.98 30.56 -3.01
CA GLY A 529 14.68 30.21 -3.58
C GLY A 529 14.55 28.72 -3.83
N GLN A 530 13.42 28.15 -3.41
CA GLN A 530 13.09 26.75 -3.58
C GLN A 530 11.93 26.62 -4.54
N ASP A 531 12.12 25.82 -5.57
CA ASP A 531 11.04 25.41 -6.46
C ASP A 531 9.97 24.64 -5.67
N VAL A 532 8.77 25.19 -5.63
CA VAL A 532 7.57 24.66 -4.98
C VAL A 532 6.52 24.19 -6.00
N GLY A 533 6.85 24.18 -7.29
CA GLY A 533 6.01 23.59 -8.33
C GLY A 533 5.66 22.13 -8.01
N ASP A 534 4.39 21.76 -8.18
CA ASP A 534 3.79 20.47 -7.84
C ASP A 534 3.88 20.04 -6.37
N HIS A 535 4.13 20.98 -5.46
CA HIS A 535 4.14 20.74 -4.01
C HIS A 535 2.91 21.38 -3.36
N ASP A 536 2.35 20.70 -2.36
CA ASP A 536 1.30 21.27 -1.52
C ASP A 536 1.88 22.30 -0.53
N VAL A 537 1.11 23.36 -0.31
CA VAL A 537 1.31 24.38 0.73
C VAL A 537 0.06 24.42 1.60
N THR A 538 0.24 24.31 2.91
CA THR A 538 -0.83 24.44 3.92
C THR A 538 -0.77 25.83 4.53
N VAL A 539 -1.91 26.52 4.51
CA VAL A 539 -2.06 27.93 4.91
C VAL A 539 -3.24 28.05 5.84
N THR A 540 -3.12 28.83 6.90
CA THR A 540 -4.25 29.23 7.74
C THR A 540 -4.52 30.73 7.60
N VAL A 541 -5.76 31.12 7.28
CA VAL A 541 -6.16 32.52 7.14
C VAL A 541 -7.08 32.90 8.29
N GLU A 542 -6.70 33.94 9.03
CA GLU A 542 -7.50 34.53 10.10
C GLU A 542 -8.30 35.72 9.57
N TYR A 543 -9.59 35.79 9.91
CA TYR A 543 -10.47 36.87 9.50
C TYR A 543 -11.62 37.11 10.47
N GLU A 544 -12.25 38.28 10.41
CA GLU A 544 -13.39 38.67 11.23
C GLU A 544 -14.67 38.81 10.39
N ILE A 545 -15.78 38.26 10.87
CA ILE A 545 -17.14 38.47 10.33
C ILE A 545 -18.06 38.89 11.46
N ASP A 546 -18.72 40.03 11.31
CA ASP A 546 -19.66 40.57 12.32
C ASP A 546 -19.09 40.59 13.75
N GLY A 547 -17.77 40.82 13.88
CA GLY A 547 -17.06 40.87 15.17
C GLY A 547 -16.70 39.51 15.78
N THR A 548 -16.81 38.43 15.01
CA THR A 548 -16.34 37.09 15.36
C THR A 548 -15.09 36.76 14.55
N THR A 549 -14.01 36.35 15.22
CA THR A 549 -12.75 35.94 14.58
C THR A 549 -12.78 34.46 14.23
N TYR A 550 -12.44 34.15 12.99
CA TYR A 550 -12.30 32.81 12.41
C TYR A 550 -10.87 32.61 11.94
N ALA A 551 -10.41 31.37 11.90
CA ALA A 551 -9.18 30.94 11.28
C ALA A 551 -9.47 29.67 10.47
N GLU A 552 -9.20 29.67 9.16
CA GLU A 552 -9.46 28.54 8.28
C GLU A 552 -8.20 28.05 7.60
N THR A 553 -7.97 26.74 7.65
CA THR A 553 -6.80 26.10 7.06
C THR A 553 -7.13 25.49 5.71
N PHE A 554 -6.28 25.77 4.74
CA PHE A 554 -6.39 25.33 3.36
C PHE A 554 -5.11 24.61 2.94
N THR A 555 -5.25 23.55 2.16
CA THR A 555 -4.11 22.93 1.47
C THR A 555 -4.26 23.18 -0.02
N VAL A 556 -3.23 23.75 -0.62
CA VAL A 556 -3.21 24.12 -2.04
C VAL A 556 -2.01 23.51 -2.73
N THR A 557 -2.23 22.80 -3.82
CA THR A 557 -1.16 22.33 -4.71
C THR A 557 -0.72 23.47 -5.63
N ALA A 558 0.56 23.85 -5.55
CA ALA A 558 1.14 24.87 -6.42
C ALA A 558 1.52 24.27 -7.78
N THR A 559 0.56 24.15 -8.69
CA THR A 559 0.79 23.50 -10.00
C THR A 559 1.84 24.26 -10.82
N ASP A 560 2.81 23.55 -11.42
CA ASP A 560 3.77 24.16 -12.36
C ASP A 560 3.01 24.78 -13.55
N PRO A 561 3.16 26.10 -13.82
CA PRO A 561 2.47 26.76 -14.92
C PRO A 561 3.01 26.44 -16.32
N TYR A 562 4.09 25.64 -16.48
CA TYR A 562 4.80 25.41 -17.76
C TYR A 562 4.78 23.99 -18.33
#